data_AF-A0AAI8ZSL3-F1
#
_entry.id   AF-A0AAI8ZSL3-F1
#
_cell.length_a   1.000
_cell.length_b   1.000
_cell.length_c   1.000
_cell.angle_alpha   90.00
_cell.angle_beta   90.00
_cell.angle_gamma   90.00
#
_symmetry.space_group_name_H-M   'P 1'
#
loop_
_entity.id
_entity.type
_entity.pdbx_description
1 polymer ?
#
loop_
_entity_poly.entity_id
_entity_poly.type
_entity_poly.pdbx_seq_one_letter_code
_entity_poly.pdbx_strand_id
1 'polypeptide(L)' 'MATSKCTYIFAAINRTQRKIRPLMLRITACNETTARRQLAGDYILLFAGRLPVRAGSHD' A
#
# COMPACT_ATOMS: atom_id res chain seq x y z
N MET A 1 -16.69 -14.48 -6.06
CA MET A 1 -16.46 -13.03 -6.17
C MET A 1 -15.06 -12.82 -6.71
N ALA A 2 -14.89 -12.30 -7.93
CA ALA A 2 -13.57 -12.03 -8.48
C ALA A 2 -12.91 -10.92 -7.65
N THR A 3 -12.01 -11.29 -6.73
CA THR A 3 -11.24 -10.32 -5.95
C THR A 3 -10.18 -9.71 -6.86
N SER A 4 -10.56 -8.69 -7.62
CA SER A 4 -9.64 -7.89 -8.41
C SER A 4 -8.54 -7.35 -7.49
N LYS A 5 -7.36 -7.97 -7.56
CA LYS A 5 -6.20 -7.59 -6.74
C LYS A 5 -5.84 -6.14 -7.08
N CYS A 6 -5.93 -5.27 -6.08
CA CYS A 6 -5.62 -3.86 -6.24
C CYS A 6 -4.23 -3.59 -5.65
N THR A 7 -3.45 -2.74 -6.32
CA THR A 7 -2.16 -2.28 -5.81
C THR A 7 -2.40 -1.05 -4.96
N TYR A 8 -2.05 -1.14 -3.69
CA TYR A 8 -2.09 -0.03 -2.74
C TYR A 8 -0.69 0.53 -2.56
N ILE A 9 -0.60 1.83 -2.39
CA ILE A 9 0.62 2.57 -2.11
C ILE A 9 0.40 3.29 -0.78
N PHE A 10 1.34 3.12 0.14
CA PHE A 10 1.35 3.79 1.43
C PHE A 10 2.64 4.59 1.56
N ALA A 11 2.54 5.82 2.05
CA ALA A 11 3.71 6.41 2.69
C ALA A 11 3.84 5.76 4.07
N ALA A 12 5.03 5.38 4.48
CA ALA A 12 5.21 4.60 5.68
C ALA A 12 6.50 5.01 6.37
N ILE A 13 6.49 5.06 7.68
CA ILE A 13 7.68 5.34 8.48
C ILE A 13 7.98 4.08 9.28
N ASN A 14 9.19 3.56 9.18
CA ASN A 14 9.58 2.41 9.97
C ASN A 14 9.70 2.82 11.45
N ARG A 15 8.93 2.16 12.32
CA ARG A 15 8.91 2.46 13.75
C ARG A 15 10.24 2.18 14.44
N THR A 16 11.01 1.24 13.90
CA THR A 16 12.31 0.82 14.43
C THR A 16 13.47 1.68 13.93
N GLN A 17 13.28 2.48 12.87
CA GLN A 17 14.33 3.34 12.35
C GLN A 17 14.47 4.61 13.18
N ARG A 18 15.71 4.87 13.65
CA ARG A 18 16.07 6.08 14.41
C ARG A 18 15.96 7.39 13.61
N LYS A 19 15.94 7.30 12.27
CA LYS A 19 15.75 8.47 11.39
C LYS A 19 14.36 8.36 10.77
N ILE A 20 13.54 9.40 10.98
CA ILE A 20 12.22 9.53 10.36
C ILE A 20 12.43 9.72 8.85
N ARG A 21 12.40 8.63 8.11
CA ARG A 21 12.46 8.62 6.65
C ARG A 21 11.14 8.08 6.12
N PRO A 22 10.34 8.90 5.42
CA PRO A 22 9.15 8.39 4.75
C PRO A 22 9.59 7.45 3.62
N LEU A 23 9.07 6.22 3.64
CA LEU A 23 9.23 5.23 2.59
C LEU A 23 7.90 5.09 1.84
N MET A 24 7.97 4.90 0.53
CA MET A 24 6.78 4.58 -0.27
C MET A 24 6.70 3.07 -0.43
N LEU A 25 5.75 2.43 0.25
CA LEU A 25 5.52 0.99 0.21
C LEU A 25 4.38 0.67 -0.76
N ARG A 26 4.59 -0.35 -1.60
CA ARG A 26 3.60 -0.85 -2.55
C ARG A 26 3.19 -2.26 -2.15
N ILE A 27 1.88 -2.51 -2.08
CA ILE A 27 1.36 -3.81 -1.69
C ILE A 27 0.13 -4.18 -2.50
N THR A 28 0.11 -5.40 -3.02
CA THR A 28 -1.03 -5.92 -3.77
C THR A 28 -1.91 -6.71 -2.83
N ALA A 29 -3.16 -6.28 -2.65
CA ALA A 29 -4.09 -6.93 -1.74
C ALA A 29 -5.51 -6.93 -2.30
N CYS A 30 -6.35 -7.80 -1.74
CA CYS A 30 -7.77 -7.86 -2.11
C CYS A 30 -8.56 -6.67 -1.56
N ASN A 31 -8.10 -6.07 -0.45
CA ASN A 31 -8.73 -4.92 0.18
C ASN A 31 -7.69 -4.11 0.96
N GLU A 32 -8.03 -2.86 1.28
CA GLU A 32 -7.12 -1.96 1.98
C GLU A 32 -6.77 -2.48 3.39
N THR A 33 -7.72 -3.09 4.08
CA THR A 33 -7.52 -3.62 5.44
C THR A 33 -6.44 -4.71 5.48
N THR A 34 -6.45 -5.65 4.52
CA THR A 34 -5.42 -6.70 4.42
C THR A 34 -4.07 -6.13 3.99
N ALA A 35 -4.05 -5.12 3.13
CA ALA A 35 -2.83 -4.38 2.80
C ALA A 35 -2.24 -3.69 4.03
N ARG A 36 -3.07 -2.97 4.80
CA ARG A 36 -2.66 -2.26 6.01
C ARG A 36 -2.14 -3.23 7.07
N ARG A 37 -2.85 -4.35 7.29
CA ARG A 37 -2.47 -5.35 8.30
C ARG A 37 -1.09 -5.97 8.04
N GLN A 38 -0.71 -6.16 6.78
CA GLN A 38 0.60 -6.71 6.41
C GLN A 38 1.76 -5.75 6.74
N LEU A 39 1.52 -4.44 6.74
CA LEU A 39 2.57 -3.44 6.95
C LEU A 39 2.54 -2.80 8.35
N ALA A 40 1.41 -2.86 9.06
CA ALA A 40 1.20 -2.21 10.35
C ALA A 40 2.06 -2.76 11.50
N GLY A 41 2.71 -3.92 11.32
CA GLY A 41 3.60 -4.52 12.32
C GLY A 41 4.89 -3.72 12.53
N ASP A 42 5.56 -3.38 11.43
CA ASP A 42 6.86 -2.70 11.45
C ASP A 42 6.79 -1.22 11.08
N TYR A 43 5.72 -0.81 10.38
CA TYR A 43 5.61 0.52 9.80
C TYR A 43 4.38 1.28 10.30
N ILE A 44 4.59 2.57 10.57
CA ILE A 44 3.54 3.56 10.75
C ILE A 44 3.07 3.98 9.36
N LEU A 45 1.84 3.61 9.02
CA LEU A 45 1.25 3.87 7.71
C LEU A 45 0.62 5.27 7.67
N LEU A 46 0.98 6.05 6.65
CA LEU A 46 0.55 7.41 6.36
C LEU A 46 0.05 7.46 4.92
N PHE A 47 -1.15 8.00 4.70
CA PHE A 47 -1.76 8.14 3.37
C PHE A 47 -1.94 6.81 2.59
N ALA A 48 -3.17 6.49 2.21
CA ALA A 48 -3.47 5.29 1.42
C ALA A 48 -3.89 5.69 0.00
N GLY A 49 -3.07 5.37 -0.99
CA GLY A 49 -3.41 5.53 -2.41
C GLY A 49 -3.71 4.18 -3.04
N ARG A 50 -4.80 4.02 -3.78
CA ARG A 50 -5.04 2.83 -4.61
C ARG A 50 -4.63 3.13 -6.03
N LEU A 51 -3.62 2.42 -6.53
CA LEU A 51 -3.22 2.51 -7.93
C LEU A 51 -4.20 1.66 -8.77
N PRO A 52 -4.93 2.25 -9.74
CA PRO A 52 -5.80 1.49 -10.63
C PRO A 52 -4.96 0.55 -11.50
N VAL A 53 -5.29 -0.74 -11.47
CA VAL A 53 -4.72 -1.73 -12.41
C VAL A 53 -5.56 -1.69 -13.67
N ARG A 54 -5.32 -0.68 -14.50
CA ARG A 54 -5.70 -0.60 -15.91
C ARG A 54 -4.96 0.60 -16.48
N ALA A 55 -3.88 0.33 -17.21
CA ALA A 55 -3.59 1.17 -18.37
C ALA A 55 -4.88 1.18 -19.19
N GLY A 56 -5.48 2.34 -19.39
CA GLY A 56 -6.47 2.45 -20.44
C GLY A 56 -5.74 2.09 -21.73
N SER A 57 -5.90 0.84 -22.19
CA SER A 57 -5.84 0.57 -23.61
C SER A 57 -7.03 1.33 -24.18
N HIS A 58 -6.79 2.59 -24.54
CA HIS A 58 -7.60 3.29 -25.50
C HIS A 58 -7.30 2.60 -26.83
N ASP A 59 -8.19 1.69 -27.21
CA ASP A 59 -8.37 1.23 -28.58
C ASP A 59 -8.76 2.45 -29.45
#